data_AF-A0A8B4BWA4-F1
#
_entry.id   AF-A0A8B4BWA4-F1
#
_cell.length_a   1.000
_cell.length_b   1.000
_cell.length_c   1.000
_cell.angle_alpha   90.00
_cell.angle_beta   90.00
_cell.angle_gamma   90.00
#
_symmetry.space_group_name_H-M   'P 1'
#
loop_
_entity.id
_entity.type
_entity.pdbx_description
1 polymer ?
#
loop_
_entity_poly.entity_id
_entity_poly.type
_entity_poly.pdbx_seq_one_letter_code
_entity_poly.pdbx_strand_id
1 'polypeptide(L)'
;MVDQDRIELLKEHSKKDENGEPIIHDDTYDVKDMKAFNEDLQELYSEKMVIEGGDNREMLRTIKAVLKKFEDTEYEGQQSEIYDYLCDQLGVDDEEDENDEKGVDEK
;
A
#
# COMPACT_ATOMS: atom_id res chain seq x y z
N MET A 1 3.74 -0.40 13.92
CA MET A 1 5.12 -0.82 13.55
C MET A 1 5.48 -0.46 12.10
N VAL A 2 4.74 0.37 11.37
CA VAL A 2 5.19 0.87 10.04
C VAL A 2 5.55 2.35 10.11
N ASP A 3 4.82 3.10 10.93
CA ASP A 3 5.10 4.51 11.18
C ASP A 3 6.46 4.75 11.86
N GLN A 4 6.89 3.83 12.73
CA GLN A 4 8.20 3.92 13.38
C GLN A 4 9.34 3.72 12.36
N ASP A 5 9.28 2.65 11.57
CA ASP A 5 10.27 2.36 10.53
C ASP A 5 10.32 3.47 9.46
N ARG A 6 9.16 4.05 9.12
CA ARG A 6 9.09 5.23 8.24
C ARG A 6 9.80 6.44 8.84
N ILE A 7 9.65 6.68 10.15
CA ILE A 7 10.36 7.75 10.85
C ILE A 7 11.87 7.48 10.85
N GLU A 8 12.30 6.23 11.02
CA GLU A 8 13.72 5.86 10.97
C GLU A 8 14.33 6.07 9.58
N LEU A 9 13.63 5.66 8.52
CA LEU A 9 14.02 5.94 7.14
C LEU A 9 14.14 7.45 6.88
N LEU A 10 13.19 8.25 7.37
CA LEU A 10 13.27 9.72 7.27
C LEU A 10 14.54 10.24 7.94
N LYS A 11 14.89 9.76 9.13
CA LYS A 11 16.11 10.17 9.86
C LYS A 11 17.39 9.78 9.14
N GLU A 12 17.43 8.61 8.50
CA GLU A 12 18.59 8.10 7.77
C GLU A 12 18.86 8.91 6.49
N HIS A 13 17.79 9.22 5.77
CA HIS A 13 17.84 9.96 4.51
C HIS A 13 17.85 11.48 4.70
N SER A 14 17.66 11.98 5.92
CA SER A 14 17.78 13.40 6.24
C SER A 14 19.21 13.89 6.29
N LYS A 15 19.39 15.19 5.98
CA LYS A 15 20.59 15.92 6.41
C LYS A 15 20.64 15.95 7.93
N LYS A 16 21.84 15.84 8.49
CA LYS A 16 22.07 15.87 9.93
C LYS A 16 22.76 17.17 10.33
N ASP A 17 22.41 17.68 11.49
CA ASP A 17 23.06 18.83 12.13
C ASP A 17 24.40 18.43 12.78
N GLU A 18 25.04 19.39 13.45
CA GLU A 18 26.33 19.17 14.13
C GLU A 18 26.26 18.17 15.31
N ASN A 19 25.06 17.89 15.82
CA ASN A 19 24.82 16.90 16.88
C ASN A 19 24.50 15.51 16.31
N GLY A 20 24.36 15.38 14.98
CA GLY A 20 23.98 14.15 14.31
C GLY A 20 22.47 13.93 14.22
N GLU A 21 21.66 14.92 14.58
CA GLU A 21 20.20 14.86 14.54
C GLU A 21 19.66 15.36 13.18
N PRO A 22 18.53 14.85 12.69
CA PRO A 22 17.97 15.26 11.41
C PRO A 22 17.54 16.73 11.42
N ILE A 23 17.85 17.45 10.34
CA ILE A 23 17.39 18.83 10.12
C ILE A 23 15.91 18.79 9.68
N ILE A 24 15.07 19.57 10.36
CA ILE A 24 13.63 19.68 10.08
C ILE A 24 13.33 21.14 9.72
N HIS A 25 12.65 21.35 8.59
CA HIS A 25 12.16 22.64 8.11
C HIS A 25 10.63 22.58 7.97
N ASP A 26 9.91 23.48 8.63
CA ASP A 26 8.45 23.58 8.55
C ASP A 26 7.74 22.22 8.74
N ASP A 27 8.07 21.53 9.84
CA ASP A 27 7.58 20.18 10.20
C ASP A 27 7.93 19.06 9.19
N THR A 28 8.81 19.34 8.23
CA THR A 28 9.26 18.39 7.20
C THR A 28 10.76 18.12 7.31
N TYR A 29 11.14 16.85 7.19
CA TYR A 29 12.55 16.44 7.19
C TYR A 29 13.28 16.97 5.94
N ASP A 30 14.48 17.55 6.11
CA ASP A 30 15.34 17.94 4.99
C ASP A 30 16.04 16.71 4.40
N VAL A 31 15.29 15.96 3.60
CA VAL A 31 15.75 14.72 2.95
C VAL A 31 16.83 15.05 1.91
N LYS A 32 18.03 14.48 2.10
CA LYS A 32 19.20 14.71 1.24
C LYS A 32 19.07 14.01 -0.12
N ASP A 33 18.39 12.87 -0.13
CA ASP A 33 18.17 12.03 -1.31
C ASP A 33 16.74 11.48 -1.28
N MET A 34 15.84 12.22 -1.93
CA MET A 34 14.44 11.83 -2.06
C MET A 34 14.25 10.56 -2.89
N LYS A 35 15.19 10.22 -3.78
CA LYS A 35 15.06 9.03 -4.62
C LYS A 35 15.33 7.78 -3.80
N ALA A 36 16.46 7.75 -3.10
CA ALA A 36 16.81 6.64 -2.21
C ALA A 36 15.76 6.45 -1.10
N PHE A 37 15.27 7.55 -0.51
CA PHE A 37 14.20 7.48 0.47
C PHE A 37 12.92 6.83 -0.08
N ASN A 38 12.50 7.19 -1.30
CA ASN A 38 11.29 6.60 -1.90
C ASN A 38 11.49 5.13 -2.27
N GLU A 39 12.68 4.73 -2.72
CA GLU A 39 13.02 3.33 -3.01
C GLU A 39 12.94 2.48 -1.74
N ASP A 40 13.60 2.90 -0.66
CA ASP A 40 13.58 2.17 0.61
C ASP A 40 12.18 2.16 1.26
N LEU A 41 11.41 3.24 1.09
CA LEU A 41 10.03 3.31 1.56
C LEU A 41 9.11 2.35 0.79
N GLN A 42 9.30 2.24 -0.53
CA GLN A 42 8.58 1.25 -1.35
C GLN A 42 8.94 -0.17 -0.95
N GLU A 43 10.22 -0.45 -0.69
CA GLU A 43 10.67 -1.76 -0.20
C GLU A 43 10.04 -2.09 1.15
N LEU A 44 10.06 -1.16 2.11
CA LEU A 44 9.43 -1.33 3.42
C LEU A 44 7.93 -1.65 3.33
N TYR A 45 7.20 -0.96 2.46
CA TYR A 45 5.77 -1.23 2.26
C TYR A 45 5.51 -2.53 1.51
N SER A 46 6.35 -2.87 0.52
CA SER A 46 6.24 -4.11 -0.24
C SER A 46 6.56 -5.33 0.62
N GLU A 47 7.56 -5.26 1.49
CA GLU A 47 7.91 -6.31 2.45
C GLU A 47 6.78 -6.58 3.44
N LYS A 48 6.04 -5.54 3.86
CA LYS A 48 4.88 -5.71 4.74
C LYS A 48 3.60 -6.10 4.02
N MET A 49 3.58 -6.00 2.69
CA MET A 49 2.47 -6.47 1.87
C MET A 49 2.55 -7.98 1.62
N VAL A 50 2.90 -8.77 2.64
CA VAL A 50 2.68 -10.22 2.63
C VAL A 50 1.26 -10.44 3.13
N ILE A 51 0.29 -10.46 2.20
CA ILE A 51 -1.03 -10.98 2.51
C ILE A 51 -0.90 -12.51 2.54
N GLU A 52 -0.49 -13.07 3.68
CA GLU A 52 -0.53 -14.52 3.90
C GLU A 52 -1.99 -14.99 3.76
N GLY A 53 -2.24 -15.70 2.67
CA GLY A 53 -3.57 -16.08 2.21
C GLY A 53 -4.22 -17.12 3.12
N GLY A 54 -5.18 -16.66 3.92
CA GLY A 54 -6.13 -17.49 4.66
C GLY A 54 -7.36 -16.66 5.02
N ASP A 55 -7.24 -15.85 6.08
CA ASP A 55 -8.33 -14.99 6.59
C ASP A 55 -8.59 -13.74 5.73
N ASN A 56 -7.57 -13.24 5.04
CA ASN A 56 -7.68 -11.98 4.31
C ASN A 56 -8.38 -12.12 2.95
N ARG A 57 -8.67 -13.35 2.48
CA ARG A 57 -9.34 -13.58 1.19
C ARG A 57 -10.75 -13.01 1.16
N GLU A 58 -11.52 -13.16 2.24
CA GLU A 58 -12.88 -12.62 2.33
C GLU A 58 -12.87 -11.09 2.39
N MET A 59 -11.93 -10.52 3.14
CA MET A 59 -11.71 -9.07 3.17
C MET A 59 -11.33 -8.53 1.79
N LEU A 60 -10.38 -9.17 1.10
CA LEU A 60 -9.97 -8.78 -0.25
C LEU A 60 -11.14 -8.87 -1.23
N ARG A 61 -11.92 -9.95 -1.21
CA ARG A 61 -13.14 -10.08 -2.03
C ARG A 61 -14.13 -8.95 -1.75
N THR A 62 -14.31 -8.59 -0.48
CA THR A 62 -15.21 -7.50 -0.10
C THR A 62 -14.71 -6.15 -0.62
N ILE A 63 -13.42 -5.87 -0.51
CA ILE A 63 -12.81 -4.64 -1.04
C ILE A 63 -12.96 -4.58 -2.56
N LYS A 64 -12.66 -5.67 -3.28
CA LYS A 64 -12.88 -5.75 -4.74
C LYS A 64 -14.34 -5.47 -5.11
N ALA A 65 -15.29 -6.09 -4.39
CA ALA A 65 -16.72 -5.91 -4.64
C ALA A 65 -17.19 -4.47 -4.37
N VAL A 66 -16.57 -3.78 -3.39
CA VAL A 66 -16.83 -2.37 -3.14
C VAL A 66 -16.28 -1.53 -4.29
N LEU A 67 -15.03 -1.72 -4.70
CA LEU A 67 -14.43 -0.97 -5.81
C LEU A 67 -15.24 -1.11 -7.10
N LYS A 68 -15.65 -2.33 -7.47
CA LYS A 68 -16.53 -2.57 -8.63
C LYS A 68 -17.84 -1.79 -8.56
N LYS A 69 -18.45 -1.64 -7.38
CA LYS A 69 -19.70 -0.86 -7.25
C LYS A 69 -19.52 0.62 -7.54
N PHE A 70 -18.29 1.11 -7.50
CA PHE A 70 -17.96 2.50 -7.80
C PHE A 70 -17.30 2.66 -9.18
N GLU A 71 -17.33 1.64 -10.05
CA GLU A 71 -16.76 1.72 -11.40
C GLU A 71 -17.37 2.82 -12.26
N ASP A 72 -18.67 3.08 -12.07
CA ASP A 72 -19.39 4.16 -12.76
C ASP A 72 -19.17 5.56 -12.14
N THR A 73 -18.32 5.66 -11.11
CA THR A 73 -18.03 6.94 -10.46
C THR A 73 -16.94 7.67 -11.23
N GLU A 74 -17.23 8.88 -11.71
CA GLU A 74 -16.19 9.76 -12.27
C GLU A 74 -15.27 10.26 -11.15
N TYR A 75 -14.01 9.83 -11.22
CA TYR A 75 -12.92 10.37 -10.42
C TYR A 75 -12.06 11.29 -11.29
N GLU A 76 -11.61 12.42 -10.72
CA GLU A 76 -10.74 13.37 -11.41
C GLU A 76 -9.40 13.54 -10.67
N GLY A 77 -8.36 13.86 -11.43
CA GLY A 77 -7.02 14.12 -10.92
C GLY A 77 -6.46 12.97 -10.09
N GLN A 78 -5.91 13.29 -8.93
CA GLN A 78 -5.26 12.31 -8.05
C GLN A 78 -6.21 11.18 -7.60
N GLN A 79 -7.52 11.44 -7.53
CA GLN A 79 -8.47 10.39 -7.13
C GLN A 79 -8.61 9.30 -8.19
N SER A 80 -8.51 9.65 -9.48
CA SER A 80 -8.49 8.66 -10.58
C SER A 80 -7.23 7.82 -10.50
N GLU A 81 -6.06 8.45 -10.33
CA GLU A 81 -4.78 7.74 -10.23
C GLU A 81 -4.75 6.76 -9.05
N ILE A 82 -5.35 7.15 -7.91
CA ILE A 82 -5.49 6.28 -6.75
C ILE A 82 -6.46 5.13 -7.03
N TYR A 83 -7.61 5.40 -7.66
CA TYR A 83 -8.58 4.36 -7.99
C TYR A 83 -7.99 3.30 -8.92
N ASP A 84 -7.35 3.74 -10.01
CA ASP A 84 -6.70 2.85 -10.98
C ASP A 84 -5.60 2.00 -10.31
N TYR A 85 -4.74 2.64 -9.51
CA TYR A 85 -3.70 1.94 -8.76
C TYR A 85 -4.27 0.88 -7.80
N LEU A 86 -5.38 1.17 -7.12
CA LEU A 86 -6.04 0.22 -6.22
C LEU A 86 -6.67 -0.96 -6.98
N CYS A 87 -7.29 -0.70 -8.13
CA CYS A 87 -7.85 -1.73 -8.99
C CYS A 87 -6.76 -2.67 -9.53
N ASP A 88 -5.64 -2.11 -10.02
CA ASP A 88 -4.47 -2.86 -10.51
C ASP A 88 -3.84 -3.70 -9.39
N GLN A 89 -3.55 -3.10 -8.24
CA GLN A 89 -2.88 -3.78 -7.14
C GLN A 89 -3.71 -4.93 -6.57
N LEU A 90 -5.03 -4.76 -6.55
CA LEU A 90 -5.94 -5.79 -6.03
C LEU A 90 -6.37 -6.78 -7.12
N GLY A 91 -6.04 -6.55 -8.40
CA GLY A 91 -6.54 -7.35 -9.51
C GLY A 91 -8.06 -7.38 -9.53
N VAL A 92 -8.70 -6.21 -9.53
CA VAL A 92 -10.17 -6.08 -9.61
C VAL A 92 -10.67 -6.55 -10.98
N ASP A 93 -9.86 -6.32 -12.02
CA ASP A 93 -10.09 -6.68 -13.42
C ASP A 93 -9.52 -8.05 -13.81
N ASP A 94 -8.69 -8.66 -12.96
CA ASP A 94 -8.25 -10.05 -13.14
C ASP A 94 -9.43 -10.98 -12.87
N GLU A 95 -9.96 -11.60 -13.93
CA GLU A 95 -10.97 -12.66 -13.84
C GLU A 95 -10.35 -13.95 -13.26
N GLU A 96 -10.09 -13.96 -11.96
CA GLU A 96 -9.97 -15.19 -11.17
C GLU A 96 -11.28 -15.45 -10.42
N ASP A 97 -12.31 -15.82 -11.18
CA ASP A 97 -13.41 -16.65 -10.67
C ASP A 97 -12.96 -18.12 -10.69
N GLU A 98 -12.28 -18.56 -9.63
CA GLU A 98 -12.22 -20.00 -9.33
C GLU A 98 -13.07 -20.31 -8.08
N ASN A 99 -14.21 -20.92 -8.38
CA ASN A 99 -15.05 -21.76 -7.53
C ASN A 99 -14.33 -22.34 -6.30
N ASP A 100 -14.89 -22.10 -5.11
CA ASP A 100 -14.80 -23.07 -4.02
C ASP A 100 -16.22 -23.32 -3.45
N GLU A 101 -17.08 -23.85 -4.32
CA GLU A 101 -18.26 -24.60 -3.90
C GLU A 101 -18.22 -25.96 -4.61
N LYS A 102 -17.48 -26.95 -4.05
CA LYS A 102 -17.78 -28.41 -4.05
C LYS A 102 -16.87 -29.10 -3.00
N GLY A 103 -17.36 -29.76 -1.96
CA GLY A 103 -18.73 -30.10 -1.62
C GLY A 103 -18.87 -30.59 -0.19
N VAL A 104 -20.06 -30.40 0.35
CA VAL A 104 -20.54 -31.15 1.51
C VAL A 104 -20.98 -32.51 0.96
N ASP A 105 -20.09 -33.51 1.02
CA ASP A 105 -20.47 -34.90 0.78
C ASP A 105 -21.07 -35.45 2.08
N GLU A 106 -22.35 -35.72 1.97
CA GLU A 106 -23.24 -36.32 2.95
C GLU A 106 -22.78 -37.76 3.27
N LYS A 107 -22.49 -38.05 4.56
CA LYS A 107 -22.68 -39.41 5.10
C LYS A 107 -22.83 -39.47 6.61
#